data_AF-A0A7S4G2N2-F1
#
_entry.id   AF-A0A7S4G2N2-F1
#
_cell.length_a   1.000
_cell.length_b   1.000
_cell.length_c   1.000
_cell.angle_alpha   90.00
_cell.angle_beta   90.00
_cell.angle_gamma   90.00
#
_symmetry.space_group_name_H-M   'P 1'
#
loop_
_entity.id
_entity.type
_entity.pdbx_description
1 polymer ?
#
loop_
_entity_poly.entity_id
_entity_poly.type
_entity_poly.pdbx_seq_one_letter_code
_entity_poly.pdbx_strand_id
1 'polypeptide(L)'
;GAGEPAQALGAVVVESCQARWTRSLELAPPNSFVARYLIPSEMQAAADEAVRLGVPVLLGDTDTRDFVPRLKELLLETLADLARPLDGWRRYGDDVGRGLTATLDTTDVEDNALFEGTRALGVADFAFDPLAVLGVAVSLIRYPAAFALKAPKAFFLAAGAFTVLGGSLDAAASLDAAAAPSPVETPIVAALGTIDVLAPLLLARLMLVGFLEERNARLARSIRQAAAERGGPVVAILGGLHVNGVARLLMSPETPKADSSDLGGTWWAADTNSYSPTVLEVDE
;
A
#
# COMPACT_ATOMS: atom_id res chain seq x y z
N GLY A 1 29.13 -23.96 20.45
CA GLY A 1 28.05 -23.58 21.37
C GLY A 1 26.77 -24.14 20.79
N ALA A 2 25.97 -24.83 21.60
CA ALA A 2 24.65 -25.28 21.15
C ALA A 2 23.79 -24.03 20.93
N GLY A 3 23.46 -23.73 19.67
CA GLY A 3 22.52 -22.66 19.33
C GLY A 3 21.17 -22.95 19.98
N GLU A 4 20.49 -21.92 20.45
CA GLU A 4 19.11 -22.04 20.90
C GLU A 4 18.27 -22.74 19.82
N PRO A 5 17.34 -23.64 20.19
CA PRO A 5 16.44 -24.24 19.22
C PRO A 5 15.69 -23.13 18.50
N ALA A 6 15.75 -23.10 17.17
CA ALA A 6 15.02 -22.14 16.36
C ALA A 6 13.54 -22.18 16.77
N GLN A 7 13.02 -21.03 17.22
CA GLN A 7 11.62 -20.94 17.61
C GLN A 7 10.74 -21.23 16.38
N ALA A 8 9.76 -22.12 16.55
CA ALA A 8 8.78 -22.40 15.51
C ALA A 8 7.99 -21.14 15.17
N LEU A 9 7.80 -20.87 13.87
CA LEU A 9 7.06 -19.70 13.39
C LEU A 9 5.62 -19.72 13.94
N GLY A 10 5.21 -18.63 14.58
CA GLY A 10 3.90 -18.49 15.23
C GLY A 10 2.78 -18.12 14.25
N ALA A 11 3.05 -17.23 13.30
CA ALA A 11 2.09 -16.83 12.26
C ALA A 11 2.74 -16.16 11.05
N VAL A 12 1.97 -16.12 9.96
CA VAL A 12 2.24 -15.28 8.78
C VAL A 12 1.16 -14.22 8.67
N VAL A 13 1.56 -12.95 8.58
CA VAL A 13 0.65 -11.82 8.38
C VAL A 13 0.77 -11.35 6.93
N VAL A 14 -0.35 -11.19 6.23
CA VAL A 14 -0.34 -10.66 4.86
C VAL A 14 -1.07 -9.32 4.80
N GLU A 15 -0.56 -8.39 3.99
CA GLU A 15 -1.20 -7.10 3.71
C GLU A 15 -2.46 -7.24 2.83
N SER A 16 -3.45 -7.93 3.36
CA SER A 16 -4.77 -8.05 2.76
C SER A 16 -5.85 -7.98 3.84
N CYS A 17 -7.07 -7.66 3.40
CA CYS A 17 -8.27 -7.73 4.21
C CYS A 17 -9.17 -8.85 3.66
N GLN A 18 -10.18 -9.27 4.43
CA GLN A 18 -11.05 -10.38 4.04
C GLN A 18 -11.66 -10.21 2.64
N ALA A 19 -12.27 -9.06 2.35
CA ALA A 19 -12.92 -8.83 1.06
C ALA A 19 -11.95 -8.88 -0.13
N ARG A 20 -10.76 -8.25 0.01
CA ARG A 20 -9.71 -8.28 -1.02
C ARG A 20 -9.12 -9.67 -1.17
N TRP A 21 -8.98 -10.41 -0.07
CA TRP A 21 -8.47 -11.77 -0.06
C TRP A 21 -9.43 -12.73 -0.78
N THR A 22 -10.69 -12.78 -0.35
CA THR A 22 -11.74 -13.60 -0.97
C THR A 22 -11.85 -13.31 -2.46
N ARG A 23 -11.91 -12.04 -2.86
CA ARG A 23 -11.97 -11.66 -4.28
C ARG A 23 -10.73 -12.08 -5.06
N SER A 24 -9.56 -12.04 -4.43
CA SER A 24 -8.32 -12.50 -5.07
C SER A 24 -8.34 -14.01 -5.28
N LEU A 25 -8.86 -14.79 -4.33
CA LEU A 25 -9.03 -16.23 -4.48
C LEU A 25 -10.11 -16.61 -5.49
N GLU A 26 -11.19 -15.83 -5.63
CA GLU A 26 -12.22 -16.06 -6.64
C GLU A 26 -11.70 -15.82 -8.08
N LEU A 27 -10.94 -14.74 -8.27
CA LEU A 27 -10.48 -14.31 -9.60
C LEU A 27 -9.14 -14.93 -10.01
N ALA A 28 -8.31 -15.26 -9.02
CA ALA A 28 -7.04 -15.94 -9.18
C ALA A 28 -6.95 -17.06 -8.12
N PRO A 29 -7.70 -18.16 -8.30
CA PRO A 29 -7.63 -19.30 -7.41
C PRO A 29 -6.21 -19.86 -7.32
N PRO A 30 -5.81 -20.47 -6.17
CA PRO A 30 -4.55 -21.19 -6.07
C PRO A 30 -4.41 -22.18 -7.22
N ASN A 31 -3.19 -22.29 -7.76
CA ASN A 31 -2.87 -23.12 -8.92
C ASN A 31 -3.50 -22.72 -10.28
N SER A 32 -4.32 -21.67 -10.35
CA SER A 32 -4.85 -21.18 -11.62
C SER A 32 -3.77 -20.53 -12.50
N PHE A 33 -3.98 -20.53 -13.82
CA PHE A 33 -3.11 -19.81 -14.75
C PHE A 33 -3.02 -18.32 -14.41
N VAL A 34 -4.13 -17.73 -13.95
CA VAL A 34 -4.18 -16.32 -13.53
C VAL A 34 -3.27 -16.06 -12.34
N ALA A 35 -3.37 -16.88 -11.29
CA ALA A 35 -2.54 -16.75 -10.09
C ALA A 35 -1.06 -17.04 -10.34
N ARG A 36 -0.73 -17.99 -11.23
CA ARG A 36 0.66 -18.39 -11.47
C ARG A 36 1.40 -17.49 -12.46
N TYR A 37 0.73 -17.03 -13.51
CA TYR A 37 1.42 -16.41 -14.65
C TYR A 37 0.97 -14.98 -14.96
N LEU A 38 -0.30 -14.64 -14.72
CA LEU A 38 -0.82 -13.32 -15.07
C LEU A 38 -0.66 -12.31 -13.93
N ILE A 39 -1.06 -12.69 -12.72
CA ILE A 39 -1.09 -11.82 -11.54
C ILE A 39 -0.56 -12.60 -10.32
N PRO A 40 0.71 -13.03 -10.34
CA PRO A 40 1.32 -13.64 -9.16
C PRO A 40 1.30 -12.66 -7.99
N SER A 41 0.92 -13.16 -6.82
CA SER A 41 0.80 -12.38 -5.59
C SER A 41 1.73 -12.97 -4.53
N GLU A 42 2.67 -12.15 -4.06
CA GLU A 42 3.59 -12.50 -2.97
C GLU A 42 2.81 -12.89 -1.70
N MET A 43 1.71 -12.19 -1.41
CA MET A 43 0.82 -12.52 -0.29
C MET A 43 0.16 -13.91 -0.45
N GLN A 44 -0.27 -14.28 -1.66
CA GLN A 44 -0.82 -15.63 -1.91
C GLN A 44 0.26 -16.71 -1.83
N ALA A 45 1.45 -16.46 -2.38
CA ALA A 45 2.56 -17.40 -2.30
C ALA A 45 3.00 -17.66 -0.85
N ALA A 46 3.08 -16.61 -0.02
CA ALA A 46 3.39 -16.76 1.39
C ALA A 46 2.28 -17.47 2.18
N ALA A 47 1.01 -17.23 1.86
CA ALA A 47 -0.10 -17.93 2.48
C ALA A 47 -0.15 -19.42 2.08
N ASP A 48 0.14 -19.75 0.81
CA ASP A 48 0.28 -21.13 0.33
C ASP A 48 1.33 -21.89 1.16
N GLU A 49 2.50 -21.27 1.33
CA GLU A 49 3.60 -21.86 2.08
C GLU A 49 3.30 -21.98 3.57
N ALA A 50 2.66 -20.97 4.16
CA ALA A 50 2.21 -21.02 5.55
C ALA A 50 1.24 -22.18 5.78
N VAL A 51 0.24 -22.34 4.90
CA VAL A 51 -0.73 -23.45 4.97
C VAL A 51 -0.02 -24.79 4.82
N ARG A 52 0.94 -24.92 3.90
CA ARG A 52 1.74 -26.14 3.70
C ARG A 52 2.51 -26.54 4.97
N LEU A 53 3.01 -25.55 5.71
CA LEU A 53 3.76 -25.74 6.95
C LEU A 53 2.88 -25.80 8.21
N GLY A 54 1.55 -25.69 8.07
CA GLY A 54 0.62 -25.66 9.20
C GLY A 54 0.71 -24.39 10.05
N VAL A 55 1.27 -23.32 9.50
CA VAL A 55 1.40 -22.01 10.16
C VAL A 55 0.14 -21.18 9.90
N PRO A 56 -0.48 -20.60 10.93
CA PRO A 56 -1.70 -19.81 10.76
C PRO A 56 -1.42 -18.49 10.04
N VAL A 57 -2.37 -18.08 9.19
CA VAL A 57 -2.28 -16.84 8.42
C VAL A 57 -3.27 -15.81 8.97
N LEU A 58 -2.83 -14.57 9.14
CA LEU A 58 -3.65 -13.44 9.54
C LEU A 58 -3.69 -12.39 8.43
N LEU A 59 -4.89 -11.97 8.05
CA LEU A 59 -5.13 -10.87 7.13
C LEU A 59 -4.98 -9.57 7.91
N GLY A 60 -3.84 -8.90 7.73
CA GLY A 60 -3.40 -7.80 8.60
C GLY A 60 -4.01 -6.44 8.29
N ASP A 61 -4.75 -6.30 7.19
CA ASP A 61 -5.32 -5.03 6.74
C ASP A 61 -6.84 -4.99 6.90
N THR A 62 -7.42 -3.79 6.87
CA THR A 62 -8.87 -3.58 7.00
C THR A 62 -9.56 -3.45 5.64
N ASP A 63 -10.87 -3.68 5.60
CA ASP A 63 -11.66 -3.44 4.39
C ASP A 63 -11.59 -1.96 3.99
N THR A 64 -11.29 -1.70 2.72
CA THR A 64 -11.22 -0.34 2.18
C THR A 64 -12.55 0.41 2.34
N ARG A 65 -13.68 -0.31 2.45
CA ARG A 65 -15.00 0.29 2.71
C ARG A 65 -15.06 1.03 4.04
N ASP A 66 -14.42 0.49 5.08
CA ASP A 66 -14.34 1.12 6.40
C ASP A 66 -13.39 2.33 6.40
N PHE A 67 -12.56 2.42 5.37
CA PHE A 67 -11.60 3.48 5.16
C PHE A 67 -12.15 4.64 4.28
N VAL A 68 -13.25 4.43 3.55
CA VAL A 68 -13.88 5.46 2.71
C VAL A 68 -14.30 6.72 3.49
N PRO A 69 -14.94 6.63 4.67
CA PRO A 69 -15.30 7.83 5.45
C PRO A 69 -14.07 8.68 5.78
N ARG A 70 -12.98 8.02 6.19
CA ARG A 70 -11.73 8.70 6.53
C ARG A 70 -11.06 9.34 5.32
N LEU A 71 -11.06 8.67 4.17
CA LEU A 71 -10.60 9.29 2.92
C LEU A 71 -11.40 10.54 2.54
N LYS A 72 -12.72 10.54 2.79
CA LYS A 72 -13.55 11.74 2.56
C LYS A 72 -13.21 12.86 3.54
N GLU A 73 -12.99 12.55 4.81
CA GLU A 73 -12.54 13.53 5.80
C GLU A 73 -11.20 14.14 5.40
N LEU A 74 -10.20 13.32 5.08
CA LEU A 74 -8.88 13.79 4.61
C LEU A 74 -9.01 14.65 3.34
N LEU A 75 -9.89 14.29 2.41
CA LEU A 75 -10.17 15.10 1.23
C LEU A 75 -10.71 16.48 1.61
N LEU A 76 -11.73 16.52 2.49
CA LEU A 76 -12.35 17.77 2.95
C LEU A 76 -11.39 18.63 3.77
N GLU A 77 -10.61 18.01 4.66
CA GLU A 77 -9.55 18.65 5.43
C GLU A 77 -8.50 19.27 4.50
N THR A 78 -8.10 18.54 3.45
CA THR A 78 -7.13 19.04 2.47
C THR A 78 -7.69 20.21 1.68
N LEU A 79 -8.95 20.16 1.23
CA LEU A 79 -9.58 21.31 0.58
C LEU A 79 -9.68 22.52 1.51
N ALA A 80 -10.06 22.30 2.78
CA ALA A 80 -10.14 23.35 3.79
C ALA A 80 -8.75 23.94 4.14
N ASP A 81 -7.69 23.13 4.09
CA ASP A 81 -6.32 23.56 4.33
C ASP A 81 -5.77 24.35 3.15
N LEU A 82 -6.02 23.91 1.91
CA LEU A 82 -5.61 24.62 0.72
C LEU A 82 -6.31 25.98 0.58
N ALA A 83 -7.54 26.11 1.06
CA ALA A 83 -8.27 27.38 1.13
C ALA A 83 -7.72 28.35 2.21
N ARG A 84 -6.80 27.91 3.08
CA ARG A 84 -6.22 28.69 4.20
C ARG A 84 -4.69 28.81 4.04
N PRO A 85 -4.19 29.81 3.31
CA PRO A 85 -2.80 29.87 2.82
C PRO A 85 -1.70 29.92 3.89
N LEU A 86 -2.02 30.28 5.14
CA LEU A 86 -1.05 30.28 6.24
C LEU A 86 -1.13 28.98 7.03
N ASP A 87 -2.15 28.86 7.88
CA ASP A 87 -2.25 27.74 8.82
C ASP A 87 -2.61 26.40 8.15
N GLY A 88 -3.33 26.45 7.02
CA GLY A 88 -3.70 25.26 6.27
C GLY A 88 -2.53 24.70 5.48
N TRP A 89 -1.78 25.55 4.78
CA TRP A 89 -0.61 25.13 4.00
C TRP A 89 0.51 24.61 4.90
N ARG A 90 0.70 25.24 6.07
CA ARG A 90 1.65 24.72 7.06
C ARG A 90 1.25 23.32 7.52
N ARG A 91 0.00 23.11 7.94
CA ARG A 91 -0.48 21.77 8.35
C ARG A 91 -0.37 20.74 7.23
N TYR A 92 -0.71 21.14 6.01
CA TYR A 92 -0.53 20.29 4.83
C TYR A 92 0.94 19.89 4.63
N GLY A 93 1.85 20.86 4.67
CA GLY A 93 3.28 20.62 4.54
C GLY A 93 3.84 19.74 5.66
N ASP A 94 3.40 19.97 6.90
CA ASP A 94 3.77 19.14 8.05
C ASP A 94 3.28 17.69 7.85
N ASP A 95 2.06 17.48 7.37
CA ASP A 95 1.52 16.13 7.11
C ASP A 95 2.27 15.40 6.00
N VAL A 96 2.52 16.06 4.87
CA VAL A 96 3.28 15.49 3.75
C VAL A 96 4.72 15.20 4.16
N GLY A 97 5.36 16.12 4.88
CA GLY A 97 6.73 15.95 5.37
C GLY A 97 6.86 14.78 6.34
N ARG A 98 5.92 14.65 7.28
CA ARG A 98 5.87 13.50 8.20
C ARG A 98 5.67 12.19 7.45
N GLY A 99 4.72 12.13 6.52
CA GLY A 99 4.45 10.92 5.74
C GLY A 99 5.64 10.49 4.86
N LEU A 100 6.28 11.44 4.17
CA LEU A 100 7.48 11.15 3.38
C LEU A 100 8.63 10.63 4.25
N THR A 101 8.86 11.26 5.40
CA THR A 101 9.89 10.80 6.36
C THR A 101 9.58 9.38 6.83
N ALA A 102 8.34 9.15 7.27
CA ALA A 102 7.89 7.85 7.76
C ALA A 102 7.90 6.73 6.69
N THR A 103 7.93 7.06 5.40
CA THR A 103 8.01 6.09 4.30
C THR A 103 9.43 5.91 3.76
N LEU A 104 10.17 6.99 3.51
CA LEU A 104 11.37 6.99 2.67
C LEU A 104 12.67 7.29 3.41
N ASP A 105 12.60 7.93 4.58
CA ASP A 105 13.77 8.07 5.43
C ASP A 105 14.10 6.68 6.00
N THR A 106 15.38 6.34 6.10
CA THR A 106 15.88 5.06 6.62
C THR A 106 16.78 5.25 7.84
N THR A 107 17.04 6.50 8.25
CA THR A 107 18.07 6.83 9.25
C THR A 107 17.76 6.36 10.66
N ASP A 108 16.48 6.21 11.00
CA ASP A 108 15.96 5.80 12.30
C ASP A 108 15.46 4.34 12.32
N VAL A 109 15.54 3.62 11.21
CA VAL A 109 15.27 2.19 11.16
C VAL A 109 16.56 1.46 11.52
N GLU A 110 16.70 1.09 12.79
CA GLU A 110 17.91 0.42 13.29
C GLU A 110 18.17 -0.92 12.56
N ASP A 111 19.44 -1.18 12.24
CA ASP A 111 19.90 -2.43 11.59
C ASP A 111 19.54 -3.70 12.39
N ASN A 112 19.34 -3.57 13.71
CA ASN A 112 19.01 -4.68 14.62
C ASN A 112 17.53 -5.14 14.55
N ALA A 113 16.64 -4.36 13.94
CA ALA A 113 15.24 -4.75 13.74
C ALA A 113 15.01 -5.39 12.38
N LEU A 114 16.06 -5.45 11.56
CA LEU A 114 16.09 -6.09 10.28
C LEU A 114 16.80 -7.44 10.43
N PHE A 115 16.48 -8.38 9.54
CA PHE A 115 17.22 -9.65 9.51
C PHE A 115 18.69 -9.38 9.18
N GLU A 116 19.59 -10.20 9.73
CA GLU A 116 21.03 -10.07 9.49
C GLU A 116 21.31 -10.06 7.97
N GLY A 117 22.03 -9.03 7.50
CA GLY A 117 22.32 -8.83 6.08
C GLY A 117 21.23 -8.08 5.29
N THR A 118 20.15 -7.64 5.94
CA THR A 118 19.12 -6.79 5.33
C THR A 118 19.24 -5.34 5.80
N ARG A 119 18.78 -4.39 4.98
CA ARG A 119 18.76 -2.96 5.30
C ARG A 119 17.42 -2.34 4.90
N ALA A 120 17.09 -1.20 5.50
CA ALA A 120 15.87 -0.46 5.20
C ALA A 120 15.83 0.00 3.72
N LEU A 121 14.62 0.16 3.18
CA LEU A 121 14.39 0.52 1.78
C LEU A 121 14.34 2.03 1.61
N GLY A 122 15.39 2.62 1.05
CA GLY A 122 15.46 4.05 0.75
C GLY A 122 15.04 4.38 -0.68
N VAL A 123 15.00 5.67 -1.01
CA VAL A 123 14.73 6.16 -2.38
C VAL A 123 15.71 5.57 -3.40
N ALA A 124 16.97 5.39 -2.99
CA ALA A 124 18.01 4.84 -3.86
C ALA A 124 17.73 3.39 -4.28
N ASP A 125 17.01 2.61 -3.47
CA ASP A 125 16.63 1.24 -3.82
C ASP A 125 15.65 1.25 -4.99
N PHE A 126 14.58 2.03 -4.86
CA PHE A 126 13.57 2.14 -5.91
C PHE A 126 14.09 2.79 -7.20
N ALA A 127 15.14 3.61 -7.12
CA ALA A 127 15.70 4.32 -8.25
C ALA A 127 16.88 3.60 -8.94
N PHE A 128 17.70 2.87 -8.19
CA PHE A 128 18.99 2.38 -8.68
C PHE A 128 19.22 0.89 -8.49
N ASP A 129 18.45 0.18 -7.65
CA ASP A 129 18.53 -1.28 -7.62
C ASP A 129 17.86 -1.84 -8.89
N PRO A 130 18.59 -2.53 -9.79
CA PRO A 130 18.04 -3.06 -11.03
C PRO A 130 16.83 -3.97 -10.81
N LEU A 131 16.82 -4.75 -9.72
CA LEU A 131 15.70 -5.64 -9.41
C LEU A 131 14.49 -4.86 -8.90
N ALA A 132 14.69 -3.86 -8.06
CA ALA A 132 13.62 -2.99 -7.60
C ALA A 132 13.04 -2.16 -8.76
N VAL A 133 13.88 -1.60 -9.63
CA VAL A 133 13.45 -0.85 -10.82
C VAL A 133 12.65 -1.74 -11.77
N LEU A 134 13.13 -2.96 -12.03
CA LEU A 134 12.38 -3.93 -12.82
C LEU A 134 11.07 -4.30 -12.13
N GLY A 135 11.09 -4.50 -10.81
CA GLY A 135 9.91 -4.73 -9.98
C GLY A 135 8.89 -3.61 -10.08
N VAL A 136 9.33 -2.35 -10.03
CA VAL A 136 8.49 -1.15 -10.22
C VAL A 136 7.89 -1.13 -11.64
N ALA A 137 8.70 -1.36 -12.68
CA ALA A 137 8.21 -1.40 -14.06
C ALA A 137 7.15 -2.50 -14.26
N VAL A 138 7.41 -3.70 -13.73
CA VAL A 138 6.46 -4.82 -13.74
C VAL A 138 5.20 -4.48 -12.94
N SER A 139 5.35 -3.80 -11.80
CA SER A 139 4.25 -3.37 -10.94
C SER A 139 3.36 -2.33 -11.62
N LEU A 140 3.94 -1.40 -12.40
CA LEU A 140 3.19 -0.42 -13.20
C LEU A 140 2.27 -1.06 -14.24
N ILE A 141 2.53 -2.31 -14.63
CA ILE A 141 1.64 -3.08 -15.51
C ILE A 141 0.70 -3.95 -14.68
N ARG A 142 1.24 -4.68 -13.70
CA ARG A 142 0.50 -5.67 -12.92
C ARG A 142 -0.56 -5.06 -12.02
N TYR A 143 -0.29 -3.94 -11.35
CA TYR A 143 -1.27 -3.32 -10.44
C TYR A 143 -2.47 -2.73 -11.21
N PRO A 144 -2.30 -1.97 -12.31
CA PRO A 144 -3.43 -1.56 -13.13
C PRO A 144 -4.19 -2.75 -13.73
N ALA A 145 -3.50 -3.80 -14.21
CA ALA A 145 -4.16 -4.99 -14.73
C ALA A 145 -4.97 -5.74 -13.66
N ALA A 146 -4.40 -5.89 -12.46
CA ALA A 146 -5.09 -6.44 -11.31
C ALA A 146 -6.27 -5.57 -10.88
N PHE A 147 -6.14 -4.25 -10.92
CA PHE A 147 -7.24 -3.33 -10.61
C PHE A 147 -8.35 -3.39 -11.66
N ALA A 148 -8.01 -3.46 -12.95
CA ALA A 148 -8.97 -3.66 -14.04
C ALA A 148 -9.75 -4.96 -13.89
N LEU A 149 -9.07 -6.05 -13.53
CA LEU A 149 -9.70 -7.35 -13.29
C LEU A 149 -10.56 -7.36 -12.01
N LYS A 150 -10.01 -6.84 -10.92
CA LYS A 150 -10.61 -6.89 -9.58
C LYS A 150 -11.56 -5.72 -9.30
N ALA A 151 -11.69 -4.72 -10.15
CA ALA A 151 -12.65 -3.62 -9.95
C ALA A 151 -12.87 -2.84 -11.25
N PRO A 152 -13.41 -3.47 -12.31
CA PRO A 152 -13.44 -2.90 -13.66
C PRO A 152 -14.12 -1.52 -13.72
N LYS A 153 -15.24 -1.33 -13.01
CA LYS A 153 -15.94 -0.03 -12.98
C LYS A 153 -15.08 1.08 -12.35
N ALA A 154 -14.44 0.79 -11.22
CA ALA A 154 -13.57 1.75 -10.55
C ALA A 154 -12.31 2.03 -11.36
N PHE A 155 -11.76 1.01 -12.02
CA PHE A 155 -10.64 1.15 -12.93
C PHE A 155 -10.97 2.09 -14.10
N PHE A 156 -12.09 1.89 -14.81
CA PHE A 156 -12.45 2.77 -15.93
C PHE A 156 -12.77 4.20 -15.47
N LEU A 157 -13.34 4.38 -14.28
CA LEU A 157 -13.52 5.72 -13.69
C LEU A 157 -12.17 6.39 -13.37
N ALA A 158 -11.24 5.66 -12.76
CA ALA A 158 -9.91 6.17 -12.44
C ALA A 158 -9.09 6.46 -13.71
N ALA A 159 -9.10 5.55 -14.68
CA ALA A 159 -8.44 5.72 -15.96
C ALA A 159 -9.03 6.91 -16.74
N GLY A 160 -10.36 7.08 -16.70
CA GLY A 160 -11.04 8.26 -17.27
C GLY A 160 -10.64 9.56 -16.57
N ALA A 161 -10.52 9.56 -15.24
CA ALA A 161 -10.03 10.73 -14.52
C ALA A 161 -8.56 11.05 -14.89
N PHE A 162 -7.72 10.02 -15.00
CA PHE A 162 -6.31 10.17 -15.43
C PHE A 162 -6.17 10.65 -16.88
N THR A 163 -7.02 10.20 -17.81
CA THR A 163 -6.98 10.71 -19.19
C THR A 163 -7.47 12.14 -19.30
N VAL A 164 -8.46 12.54 -18.50
CA VAL A 164 -8.90 13.95 -18.39
C VAL A 164 -7.78 14.82 -17.82
N LEU A 165 -7.09 14.35 -16.77
CA LEU A 165 -5.90 15.01 -16.18
C LEU A 165 -4.69 15.03 -17.13
N GLY A 166 -4.46 13.97 -17.91
CA GLY A 166 -3.36 13.93 -18.88
C GLY A 166 -3.64 14.84 -20.08
N GLY A 167 -4.88 14.86 -20.57
CA GLY A 167 -5.32 15.75 -21.62
C GLY A 167 -5.34 17.23 -21.21
N SER A 168 -5.54 17.53 -19.92
CA SER A 168 -5.41 18.90 -19.39
C SER A 168 -3.96 19.38 -19.39
N LEU A 169 -3.00 18.50 -19.07
CA LEU A 169 -1.56 18.79 -19.15
C LEU A 169 -1.09 19.04 -20.58
N ASP A 170 -1.52 18.22 -21.54
CA ASP A 170 -1.19 18.42 -22.97
C ASP A 170 -1.85 19.69 -23.52
N ALA A 171 -3.07 20.01 -23.11
CA ALA A 171 -3.75 21.25 -23.46
C ALA A 171 -3.03 22.48 -22.85
N ALA A 172 -2.67 22.43 -21.57
CA ALA A 172 -1.94 23.51 -20.91
C ALA A 172 -0.54 23.74 -21.55
N ALA A 173 0.18 22.66 -21.87
CA ALA A 173 1.49 22.74 -22.52
C ALA A 173 1.41 23.25 -23.97
N SER A 174 0.35 22.92 -24.71
CA SER A 174 0.14 23.42 -26.07
C SER A 174 -0.39 24.85 -26.14
N LEU A 175 -1.05 25.33 -25.08
CA LEU A 175 -1.52 26.70 -24.93
C LEU A 175 -0.40 27.68 -24.52
N ASP A 176 0.60 27.24 -23.74
CA ASP A 176 1.79 28.05 -23.42
C ASP A 176 2.65 28.36 -24.67
N ALA A 177 2.50 27.53 -25.72
CA ALA A 177 3.13 27.70 -27.02
C ALA A 177 2.31 28.56 -28.01
N ALA A 178 1.05 28.88 -27.72
CA ALA A 178 0.15 29.61 -28.62
C ALA A 178 -0.10 31.06 -28.12
N ALA A 179 -0.12 32.00 -29.06
CA ALA A 179 -0.36 33.43 -28.77
C ALA A 179 -1.69 33.68 -28.02
N ALA A 180 -1.68 34.71 -27.17
CA ALA A 180 -2.74 35.25 -26.31
C ALA A 180 -4.11 34.52 -26.35
N PRO A 181 -4.50 33.80 -25.28
CA PRO A 181 -5.76 33.06 -25.25
C PRO A 181 -6.96 33.99 -25.38
N SER A 182 -8.00 33.53 -26.06
CA SER A 182 -9.25 34.26 -26.18
C SER A 182 -9.95 34.41 -24.80
N PRO A 183 -10.82 35.42 -24.59
CA PRO A 183 -11.49 35.62 -23.29
C PRO A 183 -12.41 34.47 -22.85
N VAL A 184 -12.74 33.55 -23.75
CA VAL A 184 -13.51 32.32 -23.47
C VAL A 184 -12.59 31.14 -23.09
N GLU A 185 -11.35 31.13 -23.59
CA GLU A 185 -10.33 30.14 -23.24
C GLU A 185 -9.75 30.39 -21.84
N THR A 186 -9.69 31.65 -21.40
CA THR A 186 -9.10 32.05 -20.11
C THR A 186 -9.72 31.33 -18.89
N PRO A 187 -11.07 31.23 -18.72
CA PRO A 187 -11.66 30.52 -17.59
C PRO A 187 -11.50 28.99 -17.66
N ILE A 188 -11.48 28.41 -18.86
CA ILE A 188 -11.27 26.96 -19.05
C ILE A 188 -9.81 26.61 -18.69
N VAL A 189 -8.86 27.40 -19.18
CA VAL A 189 -7.43 27.24 -18.87
C VAL A 189 -7.16 27.44 -17.38
N ALA A 190 -7.76 28.45 -16.75
CA ALA A 190 -7.63 28.66 -15.31
C ALA A 190 -8.23 27.49 -14.50
N ALA A 191 -9.36 26.93 -14.94
CA ALA A 191 -9.96 25.77 -14.29
C ALA A 191 -9.10 24.50 -14.43
N LEU A 192 -8.55 24.25 -15.63
CA LEU A 192 -7.66 23.11 -15.89
C LEU A 192 -6.35 23.24 -15.10
N GLY A 193 -5.68 24.40 -15.12
CA GLY A 193 -4.47 24.64 -14.34
C GLY A 193 -4.70 24.55 -12.82
N THR A 194 -5.89 24.91 -12.34
CA THR A 194 -6.26 24.72 -10.92
C THR A 194 -6.37 23.24 -10.58
N ILE A 195 -6.94 22.42 -11.47
CA ILE A 195 -7.03 20.96 -11.29
C ILE A 195 -5.63 20.33 -11.30
N ASP A 196 -4.72 20.78 -12.17
CA ASP A 196 -3.36 20.25 -12.30
C ASP A 196 -2.50 20.48 -11.05
N VAL A 197 -2.74 21.56 -10.30
CA VAL A 197 -2.07 21.81 -9.01
C VAL A 197 -2.81 21.12 -7.87
N LEU A 198 -4.14 21.16 -7.88
CA LEU A 198 -4.96 20.63 -6.79
C LEU A 198 -4.90 19.10 -6.71
N ALA A 199 -4.98 18.41 -7.84
CA ALA A 199 -5.06 16.95 -7.87
C ALA A 199 -3.80 16.26 -7.29
N PRO A 200 -2.55 16.66 -7.64
CA PRO A 200 -1.36 16.12 -7.00
C PRO A 200 -1.29 16.42 -5.51
N LEU A 201 -1.72 17.61 -5.07
CA LEU A 201 -1.71 17.97 -3.65
C LEU A 201 -2.69 17.11 -2.85
N LEU A 202 -3.91 16.94 -3.36
CA LEU A 202 -4.90 16.03 -2.78
C LEU A 202 -4.38 14.60 -2.75
N LEU A 203 -3.83 14.12 -3.87
CA LEU A 203 -3.32 12.76 -3.99
C LEU A 203 -2.17 12.50 -3.02
N ALA A 204 -1.22 13.44 -2.89
CA ALA A 204 -0.07 13.29 -2.02
C ALA A 204 -0.49 13.09 -0.56
N ARG A 205 -1.39 13.93 -0.03
CA ARG A 205 -1.84 13.78 1.37
C ARG A 205 -2.70 12.54 1.58
N LEU A 206 -3.61 12.23 0.64
CA LEU A 206 -4.40 10.99 0.71
C LEU A 206 -3.50 9.74 0.68
N MET A 207 -2.47 9.74 -0.15
CA MET A 207 -1.52 8.63 -0.25
C MET A 207 -0.65 8.51 1.01
N LEU A 208 0.00 9.59 1.43
CA LEU A 208 0.96 9.56 2.53
C LEU A 208 0.31 9.38 3.90
N VAL A 209 -0.77 10.10 4.18
CA VAL A 209 -1.45 10.02 5.47
C VAL A 209 -2.42 8.84 5.47
N GLY A 210 -3.35 8.86 4.51
CA GLY A 210 -4.39 7.84 4.46
C GLY A 210 -3.84 6.45 4.13
N PHE A 211 -3.24 6.29 2.96
CA PHE A 211 -2.85 4.97 2.48
C PHE A 211 -1.56 4.42 3.08
N LEU A 212 -0.70 5.25 3.66
CA LEU A 212 0.55 4.80 4.27
C LEU A 212 0.48 4.93 5.80
N GLU A 213 0.44 6.13 6.36
CA GLU A 213 0.50 6.32 7.83
C GLU A 213 -0.58 5.53 8.58
N GLU A 214 -1.86 5.72 8.24
CA GLU A 214 -2.95 5.03 8.95
C GLU A 214 -2.95 3.51 8.70
N ARG A 215 -2.62 3.06 7.48
CA ARG A 215 -2.53 1.63 7.17
C ARG A 215 -1.31 0.98 7.83
N ASN A 216 -0.17 1.67 7.93
CA ASN A 216 1.00 1.20 8.66
C ASN A 216 0.68 0.97 10.13
N ALA A 217 -0.06 1.89 10.77
CA ALA A 217 -0.52 1.73 12.15
C ALA A 217 -1.40 0.48 12.33
N ARG A 218 -2.31 0.22 11.39
CA ARG A 218 -3.14 -0.99 11.42
C ARG A 218 -2.32 -2.26 11.24
N LEU A 219 -1.44 -2.30 10.23
CA LEU A 219 -0.57 -3.45 9.95
C LEU A 219 0.33 -3.77 11.15
N ALA A 220 0.94 -2.74 11.75
CA ALA A 220 1.76 -2.92 12.95
C ALA A 220 0.95 -3.47 14.13
N ARG A 221 -0.29 -3.02 14.35
CA ARG A 221 -1.18 -3.59 15.37
C ARG A 221 -1.53 -5.05 15.09
N SER A 222 -1.86 -5.39 13.84
CA SER A 222 -2.16 -6.75 13.41
C SER A 222 -0.98 -7.70 13.62
N ILE A 223 0.24 -7.23 13.35
CA ILE A 223 1.47 -8.01 13.58
C ILE A 223 1.69 -8.24 15.07
N ARG A 224 1.54 -7.20 15.91
CA ARG A 224 1.63 -7.33 17.37
C ARG A 224 0.58 -8.26 17.94
N GLN A 225 -0.65 -8.18 17.45
CA GLN A 225 -1.74 -9.08 17.80
C GLN A 225 -1.36 -10.53 17.49
N ALA A 226 -0.91 -10.80 16.25
CA ALA A 226 -0.50 -12.14 15.85
C ALA A 226 0.62 -12.70 16.75
N ALA A 227 1.61 -11.87 17.07
CA ALA A 227 2.73 -12.26 17.94
C ALA A 227 2.24 -12.57 19.37
N ALA A 228 1.36 -11.73 19.91
CA ALA A 228 0.80 -11.90 21.26
C ALA A 228 -0.10 -13.14 21.36
N GLU A 229 -0.96 -13.40 20.37
CA GLU A 229 -1.89 -14.53 20.39
C GLU A 229 -1.20 -15.87 20.10
N ARG A 230 -0.10 -15.88 19.34
CA ARG A 230 0.62 -17.11 18.96
C ARG A 230 1.84 -17.41 19.81
N GLY A 231 2.34 -16.44 20.57
CA GLY A 231 3.48 -16.63 21.47
C GLY A 231 4.77 -17.04 20.75
N GLY A 232 4.93 -16.63 19.49
CA GLY A 232 6.08 -17.00 18.66
C GLY A 232 6.38 -15.96 17.58
N PRO A 233 7.48 -16.13 16.82
CA PRO A 233 7.87 -15.22 15.75
C PRO A 233 6.76 -15.04 14.71
N VAL A 234 6.66 -13.85 14.12
CA VAL A 234 5.71 -13.52 13.07
C VAL A 234 6.46 -13.04 11.84
N VAL A 235 6.10 -13.56 10.67
CA VAL A 235 6.58 -13.07 9.39
C VAL A 235 5.46 -12.26 8.73
N ALA A 236 5.74 -11.01 8.36
CA ALA A 236 4.79 -10.13 7.71
C ALA A 236 5.17 -9.87 6.24
N ILE A 237 4.21 -10.03 5.33
CA ILE A 237 4.36 -9.79 3.89
C ILE A 237 3.63 -8.51 3.53
N LEU A 238 4.41 -7.48 3.22
CA LEU A 238 3.97 -6.10 3.05
C LEU A 238 4.45 -5.56 1.69
N GLY A 239 3.69 -4.64 1.11
CA GLY A 239 4.16 -3.83 -0.01
C GLY A 239 5.32 -2.92 0.42
N GLY A 240 6.28 -2.68 -0.48
CA GLY A 240 7.53 -2.00 -0.15
C GLY A 240 7.37 -0.65 0.56
N LEU A 241 6.36 0.15 0.19
CA LEU A 241 6.08 1.46 0.80
C LEU A 241 5.60 1.38 2.26
N HIS A 242 5.16 0.19 2.72
CA HIS A 242 4.72 -0.03 4.09
C HIS A 242 5.86 -0.48 5.01
N VAL A 243 6.93 -1.05 4.46
CA VAL A 243 7.98 -1.74 5.24
C VAL A 243 8.61 -0.83 6.30
N ASN A 244 9.14 0.33 5.92
CA ASN A 244 9.82 1.22 6.87
C ASN A 244 8.85 1.77 7.93
N GLY A 245 7.67 2.21 7.50
CA GLY A 245 6.67 2.77 8.42
C GLY A 245 6.16 1.75 9.43
N VAL A 246 5.92 0.51 8.99
CA VAL A 246 5.55 -0.59 9.90
C VAL A 246 6.71 -0.95 10.82
N ALA A 247 7.95 -1.04 10.31
CA ALA A 247 9.13 -1.35 11.12
C ALA A 247 9.31 -0.34 12.27
N ARG A 248 9.27 0.97 11.98
CA ARG A 248 9.31 2.04 13.00
C ARG A 248 8.23 1.87 14.07
N LEU A 249 7.02 1.60 13.63
CA LEU A 249 5.88 1.42 14.53
C LEU A 249 5.99 0.15 15.37
N LEU A 250 6.71 -0.88 14.91
CA LEU A 250 6.99 -2.08 15.69
C LEU A 250 8.12 -1.88 16.70
N MET A 251 9.11 -1.03 16.40
CA MET A 251 10.18 -0.66 17.33
C MET A 251 9.69 0.28 18.45
N SER A 252 8.67 1.10 18.17
CA SER A 252 8.10 2.01 19.19
C SER A 252 7.46 1.21 20.34
N PRO A 253 7.67 1.58 21.61
CA PRO A 253 6.98 0.92 22.72
C PRO A 253 5.46 1.21 22.72
N GLU A 254 5.03 2.30 22.08
CA GLU A 254 3.63 2.70 22.05
C GLU A 254 2.82 1.88 21.04
N THR A 255 1.59 1.51 21.40
CA THR A 255 0.64 0.95 20.45
C THR A 255 0.27 2.02 19.43
N PRO A 256 0.46 1.79 18.12
CA PRO A 256 0.12 2.77 17.10
C PRO A 256 -1.35 3.16 17.20
N LYS A 257 -1.65 4.46 17.30
CA LYS A 257 -3.01 4.96 17.17
C LYS A 257 -3.37 5.00 15.68
N ALA A 258 -4.52 4.44 15.31
CA ALA A 258 -5.15 4.78 14.03
C ALA A 258 -6.50 5.40 14.36
N ASP A 259 -6.90 6.38 13.56
CA ASP A 259 -8.14 7.13 13.79
C ASP A 259 -9.42 6.31 13.50
N SER A 260 -9.27 5.12 12.90
CA SER A 260 -10.36 4.18 12.66
C SER A 260 -10.52 3.14 13.77
N SER A 261 -11.77 2.79 14.09
CA SER A 261 -12.17 1.80 15.10
C SER A 261 -11.42 0.45 15.03
N ASP A 262 -10.50 0.27 15.97
CA ASP A 262 -10.28 -0.87 16.90
C ASP A 262 -10.41 -2.33 16.45
N LEU A 263 -10.20 -2.66 15.18
CA LEU A 263 -10.09 -4.06 14.75
C LEU A 263 -8.67 -4.33 14.25
N GLY A 264 -7.97 -5.22 14.97
CA GLY A 264 -6.78 -5.88 14.46
C GLY A 264 -7.13 -6.79 13.28
N GLY A 265 -6.14 -7.51 12.76
CA GLY A 265 -6.32 -8.35 11.60
C GLY A 265 -7.26 -9.54 11.87
N THR A 266 -7.72 -10.16 10.80
CA THR A 266 -8.62 -11.31 10.85
C THR A 266 -7.86 -12.58 10.54
N TRP A 267 -7.92 -13.58 11.43
CA TRP A 267 -7.37 -14.90 11.15
C TRP A 267 -8.08 -15.53 9.96
N TRP A 268 -7.30 -15.93 8.96
CA TRP A 268 -7.82 -16.62 7.80
C TRP A 268 -7.93 -18.11 8.11
N ALA A 269 -9.15 -18.64 8.05
CA ALA A 269 -9.39 -20.06 8.01
C ALA A 269 -9.47 -20.49 6.55
N ALA A 270 -8.51 -21.30 6.10
CA ALA A 270 -8.65 -22.03 4.86
C ALA A 270 -9.80 -23.02 5.03
N ASP A 271 -10.93 -22.83 4.34
CA ASP A 271 -11.94 -23.87 4.25
C ASP A 271 -11.28 -25.10 3.61
N THR A 272 -11.12 -26.16 4.41
CA THR A 272 -10.29 -27.33 4.11
C THR A 272 -10.72 -28.13 2.87
N ASN A 273 -11.85 -27.78 2.25
CA ASN A 273 -12.38 -28.47 1.07
C ASN A 273 -12.13 -27.73 -0.26
N SER A 274 -11.68 -26.47 -0.27
CA SER A 274 -11.53 -25.68 -1.51
C SER A 274 -10.15 -25.06 -1.71
N TYR A 275 -9.32 -24.99 -0.67
CA TYR A 275 -7.97 -24.43 -0.75
C TYR A 275 -6.91 -25.53 -0.73
N SER A 276 -6.37 -25.87 -1.90
CA SER A 276 -5.18 -26.71 -2.01
C SER A 276 -3.95 -25.84 -2.29
N PRO A 277 -3.00 -25.72 -1.34
CA PRO A 277 -1.79 -24.94 -1.55
C PRO A 277 -0.99 -25.50 -2.73
N THR A 278 -0.27 -24.61 -3.41
CA THR A 278 0.64 -25.00 -4.49
C THR A 278 1.79 -25.84 -3.96
N VAL A 279 1.94 -27.08 -4.41
CA VAL A 279 3.21 -27.83 -4.29
C VAL A 279 4.05 -27.46 -5.50
N LEU A 280 4.95 -26.50 -5.34
CA LEU A 280 6.05 -26.35 -6.30
C LEU A 280 7.09 -27.40 -5.90
N GLU A 281 7.12 -28.51 -6.64
CA GLU A 281 8.32 -29.36 -6.64
C GLU A 281 9.44 -28.49 -7.20
N VAL A 282 10.35 -28.08 -6.31
CA VAL A 282 11.63 -27.53 -6.72
C VAL A 282 12.43 -28.75 -7.16
N ASP A 283 12.51 -28.99 -8.46
CA ASP A 283 13.50 -29.92 -9.00
C ASP A 283 14.89 -29.40 -8.56
N GLU A 284 15.57 -30.18 -7.72
CA GLU A 284 16.95 -29.93 -7.26
C GLU A 284 17.96 -29.94 -8.42
#